data_AF-A0A133UVS9-F1
#
_entry.id   AF-A0A133UVS9-F1
#
_cell.length_a   1.000
_cell.length_b   1.000
_cell.length_c   1.000
_cell.angle_alpha   90.00
_cell.angle_beta   90.00
_cell.angle_gamma   90.00
#
_symmetry.space_group_name_H-M   'P 1'
#
loop_
_entity.id
_entity.type
_entity.pdbx_description
1 polymer ?
#
loop_
_entity_poly.entity_id
_entity_poly.type
_entity_poly.pdbx_seq_one_letter_code
_entity_poly.pdbx_strand_id
1 'polypeptide(L)'
;MSVIEELDIPLEGEVFSVDHEDLPENSYILRMEPAQKIHSNPLLWGEELRAYTRDCSNKFFRAAQELVPELDGIKNNEISEVVILRGGLAYQLDSAFSNVFDSYLPRCFVGARRHRVTKDEFEAELSYSNFEPLPDNGVVVIGDTIATGASVSRTIAEVRDELRKREKEIKSLIVFSAGAAFRGCSRLSDWIERFREWWPDFDLHVFVAEAFFGLDSGTHLRYRKPGEAIVPETSKEFVNEAFGDYEDAYLPGNICAIFDWGDRNFKPDRHLKDVLQYSKVARKEAEDKESLDFLRKLEKGAKEEMKKFKSPIKQ
;
A
#
# COMPACT_ATOMS: atom_id res chain seq x y z
N MET A 1 -7.32 -2.30 21.75
CA MET A 1 -6.25 -3.33 21.63
C MET A 1 -6.59 -4.13 20.41
N SER A 2 -5.69 -4.25 19.44
CA SER A 2 -5.93 -5.07 18.25
C SER A 2 -5.87 -6.56 18.58
N VAL A 3 -6.77 -7.34 18.00
CA VAL A 3 -6.64 -8.79 17.93
C VAL A 3 -6.11 -9.13 16.53
N ILE A 4 -5.02 -9.90 16.48
CA ILE A 4 -4.45 -10.41 15.23
C ILE A 4 -4.64 -11.92 15.26
N GLU A 5 -5.30 -12.47 14.25
CA GLU A 5 -5.51 -13.92 14.09
C GLU A 5 -4.97 -14.37 12.73
N GLU A 6 -4.12 -15.39 12.74
CA GLU A 6 -3.62 -16.00 11.50
C GLU A 6 -4.73 -16.85 10.86
N LEU A 7 -4.95 -16.65 9.56
CA LEU A 7 -5.95 -17.36 8.78
C LEU A 7 -5.29 -18.50 8.01
N ASP A 8 -5.84 -19.70 8.15
CA ASP A 8 -5.44 -20.88 7.39
C ASP A 8 -6.06 -20.83 5.98
N ILE A 9 -5.39 -20.13 5.06
CA ILE A 9 -5.79 -20.04 3.65
C ILE A 9 -4.67 -20.56 2.74
N PRO A 10 -5.00 -21.14 1.56
CA PRO A 10 -4.02 -21.77 0.67
C PRO A 10 -3.17 -20.75 -0.13
N LEU A 11 -2.43 -19.89 0.59
CA LEU A 11 -1.56 -18.87 0.03
C LEU A 11 -0.10 -19.15 0.39
N GLU A 12 0.83 -18.91 -0.54
CA GLU A 12 2.25 -18.88 -0.22
C GLU A 12 2.59 -17.58 0.54
N GLY A 13 2.54 -17.63 1.86
CA GLY A 13 2.70 -16.52 2.80
C GLY A 13 1.86 -16.75 4.05
N GLU A 14 1.75 -15.75 4.91
CA GLU A 14 0.81 -15.76 6.04
C GLU A 14 -0.22 -14.63 5.83
N VAL A 15 -1.46 -14.90 6.22
CA VAL A 15 -2.52 -13.89 6.19
C VAL A 15 -3.11 -13.78 7.58
N PHE A 16 -3.26 -12.54 8.04
CA PHE A 16 -3.82 -12.26 9.35
C PHE A 16 -5.08 -11.41 9.19
N SER A 17 -6.16 -11.77 9.89
CA SER A 17 -7.25 -10.83 10.16
C SER A 17 -6.82 -9.90 11.29
N VAL A 18 -7.30 -8.66 11.23
CA VAL A 18 -7.04 -7.63 12.24
C VAL A 18 -8.37 -7.05 12.69
N ASP A 19 -8.75 -7.36 13.92
CA ASP A 19 -9.88 -6.74 14.59
C ASP A 19 -9.40 -5.54 15.42
N HIS A 20 -9.88 -4.35 15.05
CA HIS A 20 -9.60 -3.10 15.75
C HIS A 20 -10.73 -2.09 15.51
N GLU A 21 -11.20 -1.42 16.57
CA GLU A 21 -12.35 -0.50 16.54
C GLU A 21 -12.24 0.64 15.50
N ASP A 22 -11.03 1.17 15.30
CA ASP A 22 -10.80 2.23 14.31
C ASP A 22 -10.64 1.75 12.87
N LEU A 23 -10.42 0.45 12.61
CA LEU A 23 -10.20 -0.08 11.26
C LEU A 23 -11.50 -0.62 10.64
N PRO A 24 -11.58 -0.71 9.31
CA PRO A 24 -12.65 -1.46 8.65
C PRO A 24 -12.75 -2.90 9.18
N GLU A 25 -13.98 -3.40 9.34
CA GLU A 25 -14.26 -4.75 9.86
C GLU A 25 -13.46 -5.84 9.14
N ASN A 26 -13.33 -5.71 7.82
CA ASN A 26 -12.57 -6.65 6.98
C ASN A 26 -11.15 -6.13 6.69
N SER A 27 -10.32 -6.06 7.73
CA SER A 27 -8.91 -5.63 7.63
C SER A 27 -7.95 -6.82 7.73
N TYR A 28 -7.00 -6.90 6.79
CA TYR A 28 -6.06 -8.02 6.68
C TYR A 28 -4.62 -7.55 6.50
N ILE A 29 -3.70 -8.28 7.12
CA ILE A 29 -2.26 -8.16 6.88
C ILE A 29 -1.80 -9.36 6.06
N LEU A 30 -1.09 -9.09 4.97
CA LEU A 30 -0.50 -10.10 4.10
C LEU A 30 1.02 -10.09 4.29
N ARG A 31 1.56 -11.13 4.93
CA ARG A 31 3.01 -11.32 5.03
C ARG A 31 3.49 -12.10 3.81
N MET A 32 4.35 -11.46 3.02
CA MET A 32 4.79 -11.99 1.74
C MET A 32 6.24 -11.62 1.42
N GLU A 33 7.01 -12.61 0.99
CA GLU A 33 8.41 -12.44 0.57
C GLU A 33 8.65 -11.27 -0.41
N PRO A 34 7.85 -11.05 -1.47
CA PRO A 34 8.07 -9.91 -2.36
C PRO A 34 7.90 -8.54 -1.67
N ALA A 35 6.98 -8.41 -0.70
CA ALA A 35 6.83 -7.18 0.07
C ALA A 35 8.02 -6.97 1.00
N GLN A 36 8.52 -8.03 1.63
CA GLN A 36 9.75 -7.98 2.43
C GLN A 36 10.95 -7.52 1.61
N LYS A 37 11.08 -7.94 0.34
CA LYS A 37 12.12 -7.42 -0.57
C LYS A 37 11.94 -5.94 -0.87
N ILE A 38 10.72 -5.49 -1.11
CA ILE A 38 10.42 -4.06 -1.33
C ILE A 38 10.76 -3.23 -0.08
N HIS A 39 10.41 -3.73 1.11
CA HIS A 39 10.57 -3.00 2.37
C HIS A 39 12.03 -2.96 2.84
N SER A 40 12.73 -4.08 2.76
CA SER A 40 14.14 -4.18 3.20
C SER A 40 15.14 -3.54 2.25
N ASN A 41 14.77 -3.32 0.98
CA ASN A 41 15.68 -2.79 -0.03
C ASN A 41 15.17 -1.51 -0.70
N PRO A 42 15.41 -0.32 -0.11
CA PRO A 42 15.04 0.95 -0.71
C PRO A 42 15.80 1.27 -2.01
N LEU A 43 16.79 0.46 -2.40
CA LEU A 43 17.53 0.64 -3.65
C LEU A 43 16.82 0.03 -4.86
N LEU A 44 15.73 -0.73 -4.66
CA LEU A 44 14.94 -1.26 -5.77
C LEU A 44 14.21 -0.12 -6.51
N TRP A 45 14.37 -0.10 -7.82
CA TRP A 45 13.67 0.77 -8.77
C TRP A 45 13.56 0.08 -10.15
N GLY A 46 12.74 0.63 -11.04
CA GLY A 46 12.61 0.10 -12.40
C GLY A 46 11.95 -1.29 -12.44
N GLU A 47 12.37 -2.15 -13.37
CA GLU A 47 11.72 -3.44 -13.60
C GLU A 47 11.84 -4.40 -12.41
N GLU A 48 12.94 -4.36 -11.65
CA GLU A 48 13.08 -5.20 -10.45
C GLU A 48 12.01 -4.86 -9.40
N LEU A 49 11.79 -3.56 -9.13
CA LEU A 49 10.71 -3.13 -8.23
C LEU A 49 9.34 -3.53 -8.78
N ARG A 50 9.11 -3.32 -10.08
CA ARG A 50 7.84 -3.66 -10.73
C ARG A 50 7.53 -5.16 -10.69
N ALA A 51 8.54 -6.01 -10.79
CA ALA A 51 8.40 -7.45 -10.67
C ALA A 51 7.90 -7.84 -9.27
N TYR A 52 8.60 -7.39 -8.21
CA TYR A 52 8.16 -7.65 -6.84
C TYR A 52 6.77 -7.07 -6.55
N THR A 53 6.46 -5.86 -7.03
CA THR A 53 5.13 -5.29 -6.83
C THR A 53 4.04 -6.12 -7.52
N ARG A 54 4.29 -6.62 -8.74
CA ARG A 54 3.35 -7.51 -9.43
C ARG A 54 3.17 -8.82 -8.65
N ASP A 55 4.23 -9.36 -8.06
CA ASP A 55 4.15 -10.56 -7.23
C ASP A 55 3.38 -10.32 -5.93
N CYS A 56 3.51 -9.12 -5.32
CA CYS A 56 2.67 -8.71 -4.21
C CYS A 56 1.19 -8.69 -4.62
N SER A 57 0.87 -8.05 -5.74
CA SER A 57 -0.50 -7.95 -6.26
C SER A 57 -1.09 -9.32 -6.64
N ASN A 58 -0.27 -10.24 -7.16
CA ASN A 58 -0.66 -11.63 -7.40
C ASN A 58 -1.08 -12.33 -6.11
N LYS A 59 -0.27 -12.19 -5.05
CA LYS A 59 -0.57 -12.78 -3.74
C LYS A 59 -1.79 -12.13 -3.09
N PHE A 60 -1.93 -10.81 -3.22
CA PHE A 60 -3.13 -10.09 -2.81
C PHE A 60 -4.40 -10.64 -3.47
N PHE A 61 -4.44 -10.79 -4.80
CA PHE A 61 -5.64 -11.29 -5.47
C PHE A 61 -5.99 -12.73 -5.10
N ARG A 62 -4.99 -13.59 -4.87
CA ARG A 62 -5.22 -14.94 -4.34
C ARG A 62 -5.81 -14.90 -2.93
N ALA A 63 -5.30 -14.06 -2.05
CA ALA A 63 -5.87 -13.88 -0.71
C ALA A 63 -7.31 -13.33 -0.79
N ALA A 64 -7.54 -12.33 -1.64
CA ALA A 64 -8.86 -11.74 -1.83
C ALA A 64 -9.87 -12.74 -2.40
N GLN A 65 -9.46 -13.63 -3.30
CA GLN A 65 -10.32 -14.68 -3.83
C GLN A 65 -10.88 -15.61 -2.74
N GLU A 66 -10.08 -15.89 -1.70
CA GLU A 66 -10.50 -16.73 -0.57
C GLU A 66 -11.31 -15.96 0.48
N LEU A 67 -11.05 -14.66 0.63
CA LEU A 67 -11.57 -13.85 1.74
C LEU A 67 -12.72 -12.90 1.37
N VAL A 68 -12.95 -12.67 0.07
CA VAL A 68 -13.98 -11.73 -0.41
C VAL A 68 -15.02 -12.51 -1.23
N PRO A 69 -16.18 -12.84 -0.63
CA PRO A 69 -17.21 -13.64 -1.29
C PRO A 69 -17.68 -13.08 -2.64
N GLU A 70 -17.68 -11.76 -2.80
CA GLU A 70 -18.12 -11.09 -4.04
C GLU A 70 -17.21 -11.38 -5.23
N LEU A 71 -15.99 -11.89 -5.01
CA LEU A 71 -15.09 -12.31 -6.09
C LEU A 71 -15.40 -13.71 -6.62
N ASP A 72 -16.17 -14.53 -5.91
CA ASP A 72 -16.55 -15.85 -6.41
C ASP A 72 -17.49 -15.72 -7.62
N GLY A 73 -17.09 -16.35 -8.73
CA GLY A 73 -17.84 -16.32 -9.99
C GLY A 73 -18.02 -14.93 -10.61
N ILE A 74 -17.24 -13.92 -10.19
CA ILE A 74 -17.37 -12.54 -10.65
C ILE A 74 -17.17 -12.42 -12.17
N LYS A 75 -18.01 -11.61 -12.84
CA LYS A 75 -17.88 -11.34 -14.28
C LYS A 75 -17.06 -10.08 -14.55
N ASN A 76 -16.48 -9.98 -15.74
CA ASN A 76 -15.65 -8.84 -16.14
C ASN A 76 -16.39 -7.48 -16.13
N ASN A 77 -17.71 -7.48 -16.26
CA ASN A 77 -18.53 -6.26 -16.18
C ASN A 77 -19.01 -5.96 -14.75
N GLU A 78 -18.71 -6.83 -13.79
CA GLU A 78 -19.05 -6.72 -12.37
C GLU A 78 -17.82 -6.35 -11.52
N ILE A 79 -16.66 -6.06 -12.14
CA ILE A 79 -15.46 -5.62 -11.44
C ILE A 79 -14.77 -4.49 -12.19
N SER A 80 -14.19 -3.53 -11.46
CA SER A 80 -13.21 -2.60 -12.05
C SER A 80 -12.16 -2.18 -11.04
N GLU A 81 -10.98 -1.82 -11.52
CA GLU A 81 -9.99 -1.07 -10.77
C GLU A 81 -10.27 0.44 -10.88
N VAL A 82 -10.15 1.17 -9.77
CA VAL A 82 -10.03 2.64 -9.80
C VAL A 82 -8.58 3.02 -9.50
N VAL A 83 -7.86 3.41 -10.56
CA VAL A 83 -6.44 3.76 -10.47
C VAL A 83 -6.28 5.20 -9.99
N ILE A 84 -5.73 5.38 -8.79
CA ILE A 84 -5.34 6.70 -8.26
C ILE A 84 -4.00 7.11 -8.89
N LEU A 85 -4.04 8.07 -9.81
CA LEU A 85 -2.86 8.52 -10.53
C LEU A 85 -1.96 9.38 -9.63
N ARG A 86 -0.64 9.22 -9.69
CA ARG A 86 0.10 8.21 -10.49
C ARG A 86 0.48 6.97 -9.68
N GLY A 87 0.42 7.02 -8.35
CA GLY A 87 0.91 5.98 -7.45
C GLY A 87 0.27 4.61 -7.66
N GLY A 88 -1.04 4.58 -7.95
CA GLY A 88 -1.79 3.34 -8.18
C GLY A 88 -1.31 2.54 -9.39
N LEU A 89 -0.77 3.19 -10.43
CA LEU A 89 -0.22 2.49 -11.60
C LEU A 89 0.91 1.53 -11.25
N ALA A 90 1.66 1.80 -10.17
CA ALA A 90 2.78 0.95 -9.76
C ALA A 90 2.31 -0.42 -9.23
N TYR A 91 1.07 -0.51 -8.71
CA TYR A 91 0.51 -1.74 -8.18
C TYR A 91 0.23 -2.80 -9.25
N GLN A 92 0.03 -2.38 -10.51
CA GLN A 92 -0.16 -3.31 -11.64
C GLN A 92 -1.26 -4.34 -11.37
N LEU A 93 -2.37 -3.91 -10.76
CA LEU A 93 -3.48 -4.80 -10.40
C LEU A 93 -4.09 -5.43 -11.65
N ASP A 94 -4.14 -4.73 -12.77
CA ASP A 94 -4.58 -5.29 -14.05
C ASP A 94 -3.75 -6.51 -14.49
N SER A 95 -2.42 -6.40 -14.40
CA SER A 95 -1.53 -7.50 -14.76
C SER A 95 -1.63 -8.66 -13.78
N ALA A 96 -1.80 -8.38 -12.49
CA ALA A 96 -1.94 -9.41 -11.47
C ALA A 96 -3.28 -10.12 -11.56
N PHE A 97 -4.36 -9.38 -11.80
CA PHE A 97 -5.70 -9.93 -12.01
C PHE A 97 -5.72 -10.87 -13.21
N SER A 98 -5.09 -10.48 -14.32
CA SER A 98 -4.95 -11.36 -15.49
C SER A 98 -4.17 -12.64 -15.20
N ASN A 99 -3.21 -12.61 -14.29
CA ASN A 99 -2.43 -13.80 -13.93
C ASN A 99 -3.19 -14.72 -12.96
N VAL A 100 -4.04 -14.17 -12.08
CA VAL A 100 -4.79 -14.94 -11.08
C VAL A 100 -6.12 -15.46 -11.63
N PHE A 101 -6.85 -14.65 -12.37
CA PHE A 101 -8.20 -14.95 -12.85
C PHE A 101 -8.28 -15.28 -14.35
N ASP A 102 -7.16 -15.28 -15.07
CA ASP A 102 -7.11 -15.45 -16.53
C ASP A 102 -8.08 -14.51 -17.28
N SER A 103 -8.20 -13.28 -16.79
CA SER A 103 -9.18 -12.31 -17.29
C SER A 103 -8.68 -10.87 -17.23
N TYR A 104 -9.34 -9.97 -17.97
CA TYR A 104 -8.97 -8.56 -17.96
C TYR A 104 -9.69 -7.83 -16.81
N LEU A 105 -8.96 -6.94 -16.12
CA LEU A 105 -9.52 -6.03 -15.14
C LEU A 105 -9.82 -4.68 -15.81
N PRO A 106 -11.09 -4.26 -15.93
CA PRO A 106 -11.41 -2.93 -16.45
C PRO A 106 -10.87 -1.84 -15.52
N ARG A 107 -10.44 -0.70 -16.08
CA ARG A 107 -9.79 0.37 -15.30
C ARG A 107 -10.48 1.72 -15.48
N CYS A 108 -10.78 2.34 -14.35
CA CYS A 108 -11.11 3.74 -14.18
C CYS A 108 -9.85 4.49 -13.70
N PHE A 109 -9.82 5.81 -13.89
CA PHE A 109 -8.68 6.65 -13.53
C PHE A 109 -9.12 7.88 -12.75
N VAL A 110 -8.43 8.18 -11.66
CA VAL A 110 -8.65 9.38 -10.86
C VAL A 110 -7.30 10.06 -10.61
N GLY A 111 -7.14 11.28 -11.11
CA GLY A 111 -5.96 12.10 -10.90
C GLY A 111 -6.09 12.98 -9.66
N ALA A 112 -5.50 12.57 -8.53
CA ALA A 112 -5.45 13.37 -7.31
C ALA A 112 -4.11 14.12 -7.20
N ARG A 113 -4.15 15.44 -6.99
CA ARG A 113 -2.98 16.25 -6.63
C ARG A 113 -3.02 16.56 -5.14
N ARG A 114 -1.95 16.23 -4.44
CA ARG A 114 -1.81 16.59 -3.02
C ARG A 114 -1.25 17.99 -2.89
N HIS A 115 -1.89 18.81 -2.07
CA HIS A 115 -1.40 20.10 -1.65
C HIS A 115 -1.15 20.05 -0.16
N ARG A 116 0.06 20.42 0.26
CA ARG A 116 0.41 20.47 1.67
C ARG A 116 -0.20 21.74 2.27
N VAL A 117 -1.16 21.58 3.18
CA VAL A 117 -1.87 22.68 3.83
C VAL A 117 -1.12 23.14 5.08
N THR A 118 -0.64 22.20 5.89
CA THR A 118 0.22 22.45 7.06
C THR A 118 1.41 21.52 7.08
N LYS A 119 2.28 21.57 8.10
CA LYS A 119 3.46 20.68 8.19
C LYS A 119 3.07 19.20 8.14
N ASP A 120 1.90 18.86 8.70
CA ASP A 120 1.44 17.50 8.93
C ASP A 120 0.15 17.16 8.18
N GLU A 121 -0.45 18.13 7.48
CA GLU A 121 -1.73 17.96 6.80
C GLU A 121 -1.60 18.11 5.27
N PHE A 122 -2.22 17.16 4.57
CA PHE A 122 -2.30 17.11 3.12
C PHE A 122 -3.75 17.01 2.69
N GLU A 123 -4.17 17.95 1.85
CA GLU A 123 -5.44 17.86 1.12
C GLU A 123 -5.20 17.31 -0.28
N ALA A 124 -6.21 16.65 -0.84
CA ALA A 124 -6.19 16.11 -2.20
C ALA A 124 -7.23 16.83 -3.06
N GLU A 125 -6.79 17.50 -4.12
CA GLU A 125 -7.64 18.07 -5.16
C GLU A 125 -7.68 17.14 -6.37
N LEU A 126 -8.86 16.98 -6.97
CA LEU A 126 -9.02 16.17 -8.16
C LEU A 126 -8.77 17.00 -9.41
N SER A 127 -7.84 16.53 -10.22
CA SER A 127 -7.43 17.17 -11.47
C SER A 127 -7.93 16.46 -12.72
N TYR A 128 -8.39 15.20 -12.57
CA TYR A 128 -8.92 14.38 -13.66
C TYR A 128 -9.73 13.21 -13.09
N SER A 129 -10.80 12.81 -13.76
CA SER A 129 -11.48 11.55 -13.48
C SER A 129 -12.06 10.94 -14.75
N ASN A 130 -12.01 9.62 -14.84
CA ASN A 130 -12.68 8.81 -15.85
C ASN A 130 -13.14 7.51 -15.19
N PHE A 131 -14.45 7.38 -15.00
CA PHE A 131 -15.10 6.23 -14.37
C PHE A 131 -15.74 5.28 -15.41
N GLU A 132 -15.19 5.19 -16.62
CA GLU A 132 -15.63 4.22 -17.61
C GLU A 132 -14.56 3.11 -17.78
N PRO A 133 -14.88 1.83 -17.49
CA PRO A 133 -16.20 1.28 -17.12
C PRO A 133 -16.32 0.95 -15.62
N LEU A 134 -16.93 1.83 -14.83
CA LEU A 134 -17.37 1.52 -13.45
C LEU A 134 -18.43 0.40 -13.51
N PRO A 135 -18.35 -0.65 -12.67
CA PRO A 135 -19.28 -1.76 -12.70
C PRO A 135 -20.66 -1.35 -12.19
N ASP A 136 -21.67 -2.15 -12.51
CA ASP A 136 -23.01 -2.06 -11.94
C ASP A 136 -23.27 -3.32 -11.14
N ASN A 137 -23.68 -3.16 -9.88
CA ASN A 137 -23.83 -4.23 -8.89
C ASN A 137 -22.57 -5.11 -8.75
N GLY A 138 -21.42 -4.46 -8.59
CA GLY A 138 -20.11 -5.11 -8.68
C GLY A 138 -19.10 -4.70 -7.61
N VAL A 139 -17.84 -5.03 -7.86
CA VAL A 139 -16.69 -4.82 -6.97
C VAL A 139 -15.77 -3.74 -7.55
N VAL A 140 -15.33 -2.80 -6.71
CA VAL A 140 -14.31 -1.82 -7.07
C VAL A 140 -13.03 -2.13 -6.31
N VAL A 141 -11.91 -2.27 -7.04
CA VAL A 141 -10.58 -2.53 -6.47
C VAL A 141 -9.70 -1.29 -6.56
N ILE A 142 -8.94 -0.97 -5.52
CA ILE A 142 -8.00 0.16 -5.49
C ILE A 142 -6.65 -0.32 -4.96
N GLY A 143 -5.58 -0.04 -5.71
CA GLY A 143 -4.20 -0.16 -5.23
C GLY A 143 -3.62 1.22 -4.95
N ASP A 144 -3.28 1.55 -3.70
CA ASP A 144 -2.57 2.79 -3.37
C ASP A 144 -1.77 2.70 -2.06
N THR A 145 -0.75 3.56 -1.91
CA THR A 145 -0.04 3.74 -0.64
C THR A 145 -0.82 4.67 0.28
N ILE A 146 -1.15 4.21 1.48
CA ILE A 146 -2.03 4.94 2.39
C ILE A 146 -1.19 5.53 3.52
N ALA A 147 -0.69 6.76 3.35
CA ALA A 147 -0.09 7.50 4.46
C ALA A 147 -1.18 8.18 5.30
N THR A 148 -1.56 9.41 4.97
CA THR A 148 -2.69 10.08 5.65
C THR A 148 -4.05 9.53 5.21
N GLY A 149 -4.14 8.74 4.14
CA GLY A 149 -5.41 8.28 3.57
C GLY A 149 -6.21 9.36 2.81
N ALA A 150 -5.69 10.58 2.68
CA ALA A 150 -6.41 11.68 2.02
C ALA A 150 -6.76 11.37 0.54
N SER A 151 -5.82 10.83 -0.23
CA SER A 151 -6.02 10.52 -1.65
C SER A 151 -7.03 9.38 -1.87
N VAL A 152 -6.93 8.30 -1.09
CA VAL A 152 -7.87 7.17 -1.19
C VAL A 152 -9.27 7.57 -0.70
N SER A 153 -9.38 8.28 0.42
CA SER A 153 -10.66 8.76 0.95
C SER A 153 -11.36 9.69 -0.03
N ARG A 154 -10.63 10.64 -0.64
CA ARG A 154 -11.18 11.51 -1.70
C ARG A 154 -11.63 10.71 -2.92
N THR A 155 -10.88 9.68 -3.31
CA THR A 155 -11.24 8.83 -4.46
C THR A 155 -12.51 8.02 -4.17
N ILE A 156 -12.63 7.43 -2.98
CA ILE A 156 -13.82 6.69 -2.55
C ILE A 156 -15.06 7.59 -2.55
N ALA A 157 -14.92 8.86 -2.10
CA ALA A 157 -15.99 9.85 -2.17
C ALA A 157 -16.53 10.02 -3.60
N GLU A 158 -15.63 10.15 -4.58
CA GLU A 158 -16.01 10.33 -5.98
C GLU A 158 -16.59 9.06 -6.60
N VAL A 159 -16.06 7.89 -6.25
CA VAL A 159 -16.64 6.61 -6.66
C VAL A 159 -18.09 6.54 -6.22
N ARG A 160 -18.36 6.86 -4.94
CA ARG A 160 -19.73 6.91 -4.40
C ARG A 160 -20.62 7.88 -5.18
N ASP A 161 -20.13 9.10 -5.39
CA ASP A 161 -20.92 10.15 -6.03
C ASP A 161 -21.19 9.82 -7.52
N GLU A 162 -20.24 9.20 -8.22
CA GLU A 162 -20.42 8.75 -9.60
C GLU A 162 -21.31 7.52 -9.73
N LEU A 163 -21.26 6.56 -8.79
CA LEU A 163 -22.23 5.46 -8.72
C LEU A 163 -23.65 6.02 -8.59
N ARG A 164 -23.87 6.93 -7.64
CA ARG A 164 -25.18 7.55 -7.40
C ARG A 164 -25.68 8.34 -8.61
N LYS A 165 -24.81 9.16 -9.21
CA LYS A 165 -25.15 9.96 -10.39
C LYS A 165 -25.52 9.11 -11.61
N ARG A 166 -24.95 7.90 -11.71
CA ARG A 166 -25.21 6.95 -12.80
C ARG A 166 -26.26 5.90 -12.43
N GLU A 167 -26.88 6.01 -11.24
CA GLU A 167 -27.86 5.06 -10.72
C GLU A 167 -27.35 3.60 -10.72
N LYS A 168 -26.07 3.41 -10.39
CA LYS A 168 -25.42 2.10 -10.33
C LYS A 168 -25.35 1.56 -8.91
N GLU A 169 -25.37 0.24 -8.80
CA GLU A 169 -25.18 -0.47 -7.54
C GLU A 169 -23.71 -0.87 -7.31
N ILE A 170 -23.34 -1.10 -6.05
CA ILE A 170 -22.03 -1.62 -5.66
C ILE A 170 -22.21 -2.65 -4.54
N LYS A 171 -21.44 -3.74 -4.61
CA LYS A 171 -21.38 -4.78 -3.57
C LYS A 171 -20.25 -4.51 -2.60
N SER A 172 -19.03 -4.32 -3.11
CA SER A 172 -17.89 -4.12 -2.24
C SER A 172 -16.79 -3.24 -2.82
N LEU A 173 -16.01 -2.65 -1.91
CA LEU A 173 -14.75 -1.98 -2.21
C LEU A 173 -13.59 -2.80 -1.63
N ILE A 174 -12.59 -3.09 -2.45
CA ILE A 174 -11.37 -3.78 -2.02
C ILE A 174 -10.19 -2.83 -2.17
N VAL A 175 -9.44 -2.60 -1.10
CA VAL A 175 -8.25 -1.74 -1.10
C VAL A 175 -7.02 -2.58 -0.79
N PHE A 176 -6.01 -2.53 -1.66
CA PHE A 176 -4.70 -3.12 -1.42
C PHE A 176 -3.63 -2.04 -1.27
N SER A 177 -2.74 -2.22 -0.29
CA SER A 177 -1.61 -1.34 -0.06
C SER A 177 -0.33 -2.10 0.24
N ALA A 178 0.75 -1.74 -0.45
CA ALA A 178 2.10 -2.19 -0.11
C ALA A 178 2.59 -1.51 1.17
N GLY A 179 2.00 -0.38 1.57
CA GLY A 179 2.29 0.28 2.83
C GLY A 179 1.14 1.20 3.23
N ALA A 180 0.48 0.86 4.33
CA ALA A 180 -0.62 1.66 4.86
C ALA A 180 -0.43 1.98 6.33
N ALA A 181 -0.58 3.25 6.67
CA ALA A 181 -0.65 3.68 8.05
C ALA A 181 -2.00 3.28 8.66
N PHE A 182 -1.98 2.81 9.90
CA PHE A 182 -3.17 2.56 10.70
C PHE A 182 -4.12 3.77 10.70
N ARG A 183 -3.61 4.95 11.05
CA ARG A 183 -4.40 6.21 11.06
C ARG A 183 -4.90 6.65 9.68
N GLY A 184 -4.23 6.23 8.61
CA GLY A 184 -4.68 6.49 7.25
C GLY A 184 -5.86 5.59 6.88
N CYS A 185 -5.83 4.34 7.34
CA CYS A 185 -6.88 3.35 7.11
C CYS A 185 -8.11 3.59 7.97
N SER A 186 -7.98 4.18 9.17
CA SER A 186 -9.16 4.42 10.02
C SER A 186 -10.19 5.37 9.40
N ARG A 187 -9.75 6.23 8.47
CA ARG A 187 -10.64 7.09 7.67
C ARG A 187 -11.51 6.32 6.68
N LEU A 188 -11.19 5.05 6.43
CA LEU A 188 -11.97 4.19 5.54
C LEU A 188 -13.22 3.63 6.23
N SER A 189 -13.20 3.51 7.56
CA SER A 189 -14.33 3.05 8.37
C SER A 189 -15.55 3.96 8.20
N ASP A 190 -15.34 5.28 8.20
CA ASP A 190 -16.39 6.29 7.94
C ASP A 190 -17.09 6.10 6.58
N TRP A 191 -16.45 5.47 5.61
CA TRP A 191 -17.04 5.24 4.29
C TRP A 191 -18.01 4.07 4.28
N ILE A 192 -17.87 3.09 5.17
CA ILE A 192 -18.77 1.94 5.24
C ILE A 192 -20.20 2.42 5.51
N GLU A 193 -20.40 3.21 6.56
CA GLU A 193 -21.71 3.77 6.91
C GLU A 193 -22.29 4.63 5.78
N ARG A 194 -21.46 5.49 5.18
CA ARG A 194 -21.86 6.40 4.09
C ARG A 194 -22.26 5.68 2.81
N PHE A 195 -21.70 4.50 2.54
CA PHE A 195 -22.14 3.66 1.43
C PHE A 195 -23.40 2.88 1.81
N ARG A 196 -23.48 2.34 3.03
CA ARG A 196 -24.65 1.60 3.53
C ARG A 196 -25.93 2.45 3.62
N GLU A 197 -25.83 3.78 3.64
CA GLU A 197 -26.97 4.69 3.41
C GLU A 197 -27.71 4.43 2.08
N TRP A 198 -27.00 3.98 1.05
CA TRP A 198 -27.52 3.77 -0.31
C TRP A 198 -27.51 2.30 -0.73
N TRP A 199 -26.55 1.52 -0.24
CA TRP A 199 -26.36 0.10 -0.54
C TRP A 199 -26.19 -0.67 0.77
N PRO A 200 -27.28 -1.13 1.42
CA PRO A 200 -27.26 -1.69 2.78
C PRO A 200 -26.32 -2.87 2.97
N ASP A 201 -26.12 -3.67 1.92
CA ASP A 201 -25.26 -4.86 1.92
C ASP A 201 -23.80 -4.55 1.49
N PHE A 202 -23.41 -3.27 1.47
CA PHE A 202 -22.06 -2.86 1.07
C PHE A 202 -21.00 -3.26 2.09
N ASP A 203 -19.89 -3.81 1.61
CA ASP A 203 -18.71 -4.13 2.40
C ASP A 203 -17.41 -3.50 1.86
N LEU A 204 -16.44 -3.32 2.77
CA LEU A 204 -15.13 -2.74 2.47
C LEU A 204 -14.02 -3.61 3.06
N HIS A 205 -13.11 -4.08 2.20
CA HIS A 205 -11.98 -4.93 2.57
C HIS A 205 -10.66 -4.16 2.39
N VAL A 206 -9.78 -4.22 3.38
CA VAL A 206 -8.46 -3.59 3.35
C VAL A 206 -7.38 -4.65 3.52
N PHE A 207 -6.47 -4.73 2.56
CA PHE A 207 -5.31 -5.60 2.57
C PHE A 207 -4.04 -4.78 2.62
N VAL A 208 -3.18 -5.03 3.61
CA VAL A 208 -1.91 -4.32 3.77
C VAL A 208 -0.75 -5.30 3.82
N ALA A 209 0.33 -5.02 3.09
CA ALA A 209 1.52 -5.84 3.13
C ALA A 209 2.32 -5.63 4.43
N GLU A 210 2.72 -6.73 5.07
CA GLU A 210 3.54 -6.84 6.29
C GLU A 210 2.96 -6.25 7.60
N ALA A 211 2.32 -5.08 7.58
CA ALA A 211 1.83 -4.41 8.79
C ALA A 211 0.86 -3.26 8.49
N PHE A 212 0.01 -2.90 9.46
CA PHE A 212 -0.49 -1.52 9.54
C PHE A 212 0.57 -0.67 10.24
N PHE A 213 1.11 0.31 9.53
CA PHE A 213 2.26 1.09 9.99
C PHE A 213 1.86 2.25 10.90
N GLY A 214 2.78 2.64 11.78
CA GLY A 214 2.70 3.91 12.48
C GLY A 214 2.99 5.08 11.54
N LEU A 215 2.36 6.24 11.78
CA LEU A 215 2.55 7.44 10.97
C LEU A 215 3.07 8.61 11.80
N ASP A 216 4.35 8.92 11.71
CA ASP A 216 4.90 10.13 12.34
C ASP A 216 4.60 11.40 11.51
N SER A 217 5.03 12.58 11.98
CA SER A 217 4.93 13.85 11.24
C SER A 217 5.31 13.69 9.75
N GLY A 218 4.43 14.14 8.86
CA GLY A 218 4.54 13.91 7.41
C GLY A 218 3.90 12.60 6.92
N THR A 219 4.67 11.76 6.22
CA THR A 219 4.16 10.58 5.49
C THR A 219 5.01 9.31 5.67
N HIS A 220 5.82 9.25 6.72
CA HIS A 220 6.72 8.11 6.96
C HIS A 220 5.99 6.95 7.66
N LEU A 221 5.98 5.79 6.99
CA LEU A 221 5.38 4.55 7.50
C LEU A 221 6.41 3.77 8.32
N ARG A 222 6.21 3.66 9.64
CA ARG A 222 7.13 3.04 10.58
C ARG A 222 6.61 1.69 11.06
N TYR A 223 7.51 0.70 11.16
CA TYR A 223 7.19 -0.58 11.79
C TYR A 223 6.96 -0.40 13.28
N ARG A 224 7.83 0.35 13.97
CA ARG A 224 7.68 0.63 15.41
C ARG A 224 7.12 2.04 15.63
N LYS A 225 5.85 2.12 16.03
CA LYS A 225 5.26 3.31 16.66
C LYS A 225 4.26 2.88 17.73
N PRO A 226 4.55 3.05 19.02
CA PRO A 226 3.68 2.59 20.10
C PRO A 226 2.25 3.12 19.96
N GLY A 227 1.28 2.22 20.02
CA GLY A 227 -0.15 2.54 19.91
C GLY A 227 -0.65 2.90 18.50
N GLU A 228 0.21 2.86 17.47
CA GLU A 228 -0.20 3.17 16.09
C GLU A 228 0.24 2.13 15.06
N ALA A 229 1.22 1.27 15.36
CA ALA A 229 1.61 0.19 14.46
C ALA A 229 1.01 -1.15 14.94
N ILE A 230 0.44 -1.91 14.01
CA ILE A 230 -0.04 -3.29 14.21
C ILE A 230 0.82 -4.18 13.32
N VAL A 231 1.70 -4.96 13.94
CA VAL A 231 2.72 -5.78 13.27
C VAL A 231 2.63 -7.21 13.81
N PRO A 232 2.35 -8.23 12.96
CA PRO A 232 2.41 -9.63 13.35
C PRO A 232 3.79 -10.03 13.86
N GLU A 233 3.87 -11.02 14.76
CA GLU A 233 5.15 -11.41 15.36
C GLU A 233 6.14 -11.92 14.30
N THR A 234 5.67 -12.70 13.32
CA THR A 234 6.51 -13.16 12.20
C THR A 234 6.96 -12.04 11.25
N SER A 235 6.23 -10.92 11.20
CA SER A 235 6.70 -9.68 10.52
C SER A 235 7.76 -8.96 11.36
N LYS A 236 7.66 -8.98 12.70
CA LYS A 236 8.71 -8.43 13.58
C LYS A 236 10.01 -9.23 13.48
N GLU A 237 9.93 -10.56 13.35
CA GLU A 237 11.10 -11.40 13.09
C GLU A 237 11.83 -10.98 11.80
N PHE A 238 11.08 -10.74 10.72
CA PHE A 238 11.66 -10.17 9.50
C PHE A 238 12.31 -8.80 9.75
N VAL A 239 11.65 -7.92 10.50
CA VAL A 239 12.20 -6.59 10.85
C VAL A 239 13.50 -6.73 11.66
N ASN A 240 13.56 -7.66 12.62
CA ASN A 240 14.75 -7.97 13.41
C ASN A 240 15.93 -8.31 12.51
N GLU A 241 15.70 -9.18 11.52
CA GLU A 241 16.72 -9.60 10.55
C GLU A 241 17.15 -8.47 9.61
N ALA A 242 16.19 -7.66 9.14
CA ALA A 242 16.45 -6.63 8.13
C ALA A 242 17.07 -5.34 8.70
N PHE A 243 16.62 -4.94 9.89
CA PHE A 243 16.82 -3.60 10.44
C PHE A 243 17.41 -3.59 11.87
N GLY A 244 17.60 -4.75 12.49
CA GLY A 244 17.98 -4.87 13.90
C GLY A 244 16.75 -5.01 14.80
N ASP A 245 17.01 -5.27 16.08
CA ASP A 245 15.99 -5.56 17.10
C ASP A 245 14.78 -4.61 17.05
N TYR A 246 13.58 -5.18 16.94
CA TYR A 246 12.34 -4.48 16.71
C TYR A 246 12.02 -3.53 17.85
N GLU A 247 12.40 -3.80 19.09
CA GLU A 247 12.08 -2.99 20.27
C GLU A 247 13.11 -1.88 20.50
N ASP A 248 14.39 -2.18 20.27
CA ASP A 248 15.49 -1.30 20.69
C ASP A 248 16.26 -0.63 19.53
N ALA A 249 16.38 -1.26 18.35
CA ALA A 249 17.20 -0.72 17.27
C ALA A 249 16.65 0.59 16.72
N TYR A 250 17.51 1.45 16.16
CA TYR A 250 17.10 2.75 15.63
C TYR A 250 16.14 2.61 14.44
N LEU A 251 16.43 1.72 13.48
CA LEU A 251 15.71 1.70 12.19
C LEU A 251 14.22 1.32 12.25
N PRO A 252 13.74 0.32 13.02
CA PRO A 252 12.32 -0.05 13.03
C PRO A 252 11.36 1.14 13.30
N GLY A 253 11.78 2.11 14.12
CA GLY A 253 11.04 3.35 14.38
C GLY A 253 11.39 4.53 13.45
N ASN A 254 12.46 4.44 12.68
CA ASN A 254 13.04 5.58 11.96
C ASN A 254 13.27 5.38 10.45
N ILE A 255 13.06 4.19 9.90
CA ILE A 255 13.02 3.95 8.44
C ILE A 255 11.59 3.97 7.92
N CYS A 256 11.37 4.50 6.72
CA CYS A 256 10.07 4.44 6.08
C CYS A 256 10.00 3.12 5.30
N ALA A 257 9.01 2.28 5.59
CA ALA A 257 8.91 0.95 4.97
C ALA A 257 8.89 1.01 3.44
N ILE A 258 8.27 2.03 2.86
CA ILE A 258 8.06 2.11 1.40
C ILE A 258 8.78 3.28 0.71
N PHE A 259 9.30 4.24 1.50
CA PHE A 259 9.77 5.56 1.02
C PHE A 259 8.67 6.31 0.24
N ASP A 260 9.01 7.34 -0.55
CA ASP A 260 8.01 7.96 -1.43
C ASP A 260 7.72 7.01 -2.59
N TRP A 261 6.58 6.30 -2.52
CA TRP A 261 6.19 5.31 -3.52
C TRP A 261 6.10 5.88 -4.94
N GLY A 262 5.67 7.14 -5.08
CA GLY A 262 5.54 7.80 -6.36
C GLY A 262 6.90 8.10 -6.98
N ASP A 263 7.80 8.71 -6.23
CA ASP A 263 9.15 9.00 -6.71
C ASP A 263 9.95 7.70 -6.90
N ARG A 264 9.79 6.70 -6.04
CA ARG A 264 10.47 5.40 -6.17
C ARG A 264 10.15 4.69 -7.49
N ASN A 265 8.90 4.76 -7.93
CA ASN A 265 8.47 4.16 -9.21
C ASN A 265 8.71 5.06 -10.42
N PHE A 266 8.50 6.39 -10.29
CA PHE A 266 8.41 7.28 -11.45
C PHE A 266 9.50 8.35 -11.53
N LYS A 267 10.30 8.53 -10.48
CA LYS A 267 11.47 9.43 -10.44
C LYS A 267 12.64 8.80 -9.65
N PRO A 268 13.23 7.68 -10.13
CA PRO A 268 14.27 6.96 -9.39
C PRO A 268 15.46 7.83 -9.01
N ASP A 269 15.84 8.83 -9.82
CA ASP A 269 16.95 9.73 -9.51
C ASP A 269 16.68 10.60 -8.26
N ARG A 270 15.42 11.03 -8.07
CA ARG A 270 14.99 11.78 -6.89
C ARG A 270 14.92 10.86 -5.68
N HIS A 271 14.27 9.71 -5.83
CA HIS A 271 14.19 8.69 -4.78
C HIS A 271 15.58 8.27 -4.27
N LEU A 272 16.53 7.96 -5.15
CA LEU A 272 17.88 7.55 -4.75
C LEU A 272 18.65 8.68 -4.04
N LYS A 273 18.41 9.96 -4.40
CA LYS A 273 18.96 11.11 -3.64
C LYS A 273 18.35 11.19 -2.24
N ASP A 274 17.05 10.96 -2.11
CA ASP A 274 16.35 10.98 -0.82
C ASP A 274 16.83 9.84 0.07
N VAL A 275 17.01 8.63 -0.47
CA VAL A 275 17.63 7.48 0.21
C VAL A 275 19.06 7.82 0.68
N LEU A 276 19.87 8.43 -0.19
CA LEU A 276 21.23 8.84 0.15
C LEU A 276 21.23 9.91 1.26
N GLN A 277 20.33 10.89 1.20
CA GLN A 277 20.19 11.92 2.22
C GLN A 277 19.75 11.33 3.55
N TYR A 278 18.69 10.49 3.54
CA TYR A 278 18.22 9.75 4.70
C TYR A 278 19.37 8.98 5.35
N SER A 279 20.13 8.19 4.57
CA SER A 279 21.24 7.40 5.10
C SER A 279 22.30 8.25 5.82
N LYS A 280 22.58 9.46 5.33
CA LYS A 280 23.58 10.36 5.92
C LYS A 280 23.09 11.03 7.21
N VAL A 281 21.81 11.35 7.27
CA VAL A 281 21.19 11.97 8.45
C VAL A 281 21.03 10.92 9.53
N ALA A 282 20.39 9.79 9.22
CA ALA A 282 20.15 8.70 10.17
C ALA A 282 21.45 8.15 10.77
N ARG A 283 22.56 8.09 10.03
CA ARG A 283 23.87 7.66 10.55
C ARG A 283 24.45 8.54 11.65
N LYS A 284 23.99 9.79 11.79
CA LYS A 284 24.41 10.69 12.87
C LYS A 284 23.61 10.45 14.15
N GLU A 285 22.47 9.78 14.05
CA GLU A 285 21.53 9.56 15.15
C GLU A 285 21.52 8.10 15.62
N ALA A 286 21.73 7.15 14.70
CA ALA A 286 21.80 5.74 15.04
C ALA A 286 23.07 5.41 15.85
N GLU A 287 22.90 4.71 16.96
CA GLU A 287 23.99 4.27 17.84
C GLU A 287 24.24 2.75 17.74
N ASP A 288 23.21 1.96 17.39
CA ASP A 288 23.32 0.52 17.25
C ASP A 288 24.05 0.09 15.96
N LYS A 289 24.75 -1.04 16.05
CA LYS A 289 25.65 -1.51 15.00
C LYS A 289 24.89 -1.93 13.75
N GLU A 290 23.78 -2.64 13.94
CA GLU A 290 22.91 -3.16 12.89
C GLU A 290 22.40 -2.02 12.00
N SER A 291 21.85 -0.97 12.61
CA SER A 291 21.39 0.22 11.92
C SER A 291 22.52 0.93 11.19
N LEU A 292 23.67 1.12 11.85
CA LEU A 292 24.83 1.76 11.23
C LEU A 292 25.35 0.99 10.01
N ASP A 293 25.39 -0.34 10.08
CA ASP A 293 25.85 -1.19 8.99
C ASP A 293 24.84 -1.21 7.83
N PHE A 294 23.53 -1.27 8.11
CA PHE A 294 22.48 -1.12 7.10
C PHE A 294 22.59 0.23 6.39
N LEU A 295 22.69 1.33 7.14
CA LEU A 295 22.75 2.68 6.58
C LEU A 295 24.02 2.92 5.76
N ARG A 296 25.16 2.33 6.12
CA ARG A 296 26.39 2.37 5.30
C ARG A 296 26.20 1.65 3.97
N LYS A 297 25.58 0.46 3.99
CA LYS A 297 25.25 -0.28 2.76
C LYS A 297 24.29 0.53 1.89
N LEU A 298 23.28 1.15 2.49
CA LEU A 298 22.31 1.98 1.80
C LEU A 298 22.96 3.21 1.14
N GLU A 299 23.86 3.90 1.85
CA GLU A 299 24.58 5.06 1.31
C GLU A 299 25.46 4.68 0.11
N LYS A 300 26.18 3.55 0.22
CA LYS A 300 27.04 3.04 -0.86
C LYS A 300 26.20 2.62 -2.06
N GLY A 301 25.18 1.80 -1.83
CA GLY A 301 24.31 1.28 -2.87
C GLY A 301 23.54 2.39 -3.59
N ALA A 302 23.05 3.42 -2.88
CA ALA A 302 22.40 4.57 -3.52
C ALA A 302 23.34 5.28 -4.50
N LYS A 303 24.63 5.46 -4.15
CA LYS A 303 25.62 6.05 -5.07
C LYS A 303 25.88 5.18 -6.29
N GLU A 304 25.88 3.86 -6.13
CA GLU A 304 26.09 2.90 -7.21
C GLU A 304 24.87 2.87 -8.15
N GLU A 305 23.66 2.76 -7.61
CA GLU A 305 22.42 2.80 -8.39
C GLU A 305 22.21 4.14 -9.09
N MET A 306 22.60 5.26 -8.49
CA MET A 306 22.59 6.56 -9.17
C MET A 306 23.53 6.60 -10.39
N LYS A 307 24.66 5.88 -10.35
CA LYS A 307 25.55 5.74 -11.51
C LYS A 307 24.92 4.84 -12.57
N LYS A 308 24.31 3.72 -12.16
CA LYS A 308 23.57 2.81 -13.06
C LYS A 308 22.45 3.53 -13.78
N PHE A 309 21.62 4.30 -13.07
CA PHE A 309 20.52 5.10 -13.64
C PHE A 309 21.00 6.10 -14.71
N LYS A 310 22.18 6.70 -14.51
CA LYS A 310 22.77 7.65 -15.47
C LYS A 310 23.55 6.98 -16.60
N SER A 311 23.77 5.67 -16.52
CA SER A 311 24.50 4.94 -17.56
C SER A 311 23.60 4.76 -18.79
N PRO A 312 24.18 4.69 -20.00
CA PRO A 312 23.41 4.36 -21.20
C PRO A 312 22.65 3.05 -21.02
N ILE A 313 21.41 3.00 -21.50
CA ILE A 313 20.63 1.76 -21.57
C ILE A 313 21.37 0.81 -22.51
N LYS A 314 21.82 -0.33 -21.97
CA LYS A 314 22.43 -1.39 -22.79
C LYS A 314 21.31 -2.10 -23.55
N GLN A 315 21.44 -2.15 -24.89
CA GLN A 315 20.65 -3.02 -25.75
C GLN A 315 21.26 -4.43 -25.75
#